data_AF-A0A081P2K9-F1
#
_entry.id   AF-A0A081P2K9-F1
#
_cell.length_a   1.000
_cell.length_b   1.000
_cell.length_c   1.000
_cell.angle_alpha   90.00
_cell.angle_beta   90.00
_cell.angle_gamma   90.00
#
_symmetry.space_group_name_H-M   'P 1'
#
loop_
_entity.id
_entity.type
_entity.pdbx_description
1 polymer ?
#
loop_
_entity_poly.entity_id
_entity_poly.type
_entity_poly.pdbx_seq_one_letter_code
_entity_poly.pdbx_strand_id
1 'polypeptide(L)'
;MKSGGEYVSARTPMERQLASIWRDVLGVEPIGVKDIVMVDSKRITRMRKQTGQEMWDHIDHILDILPEPFNEVFNAPVTKDKAKKKMYAYMDYGNELVNTGTVRANIHGLVADGLIAGRMADSDALLWKQAAPSRYTEYEVIGDHQQVLAPGFVEENAKVIQYIVEKIVEQKVGKDQVLV
;
A
#
# COMPACT_ATOMS: atom_id res chain seq x y z
N MET A 1 -16.28 -6.38 -26.11
CA MET A 1 -15.05 -7.19 -26.23
C MET A 1 -14.29 -7.09 -24.92
N LYS A 2 -14.01 -8.21 -24.24
CA LYS A 2 -13.14 -8.21 -23.05
C LYS A 2 -11.69 -8.11 -23.54
N SER A 3 -11.06 -6.95 -23.40
CA SER A 3 -9.62 -6.78 -23.63
C SER A 3 -8.86 -7.39 -22.45
N GLY A 4 -8.80 -8.73 -22.39
CA GLY A 4 -7.98 -9.44 -21.42
C GLY A 4 -6.57 -8.86 -21.42
N GLY A 5 -6.10 -8.37 -20.26
CA GLY A 5 -4.71 -7.96 -20.07
C GLY A 5 -3.77 -9.06 -20.54
N GLU A 6 -2.66 -8.70 -21.19
CA GLU A 6 -1.61 -9.68 -21.46
C GLU A 6 -1.12 -10.22 -20.12
N TYR A 7 -1.19 -11.53 -19.93
CA TYR A 7 -0.79 -12.16 -18.68
C TYR A 7 0.72 -12.03 -18.47
N VAL A 8 1.13 -11.45 -17.34
CA VAL A 8 2.53 -11.31 -16.96
C VAL A 8 2.79 -12.14 -15.70
N SER A 9 3.48 -13.27 -15.86
CA SER A 9 3.81 -14.13 -14.72
C SER A 9 4.69 -13.44 -13.67
N ALA A 10 4.61 -13.90 -12.43
CA ALA A 10 5.51 -13.47 -11.37
C ALA A 10 6.96 -13.90 -11.67
N ARG A 11 7.85 -12.92 -11.83
CA ARG A 11 9.24 -13.11 -12.30
C ARG A 11 10.24 -13.09 -11.15
N THR A 12 9.99 -12.31 -10.10
CA THR A 12 10.88 -12.24 -8.93
C THR A 12 10.35 -13.07 -7.75
N PRO A 13 11.19 -13.44 -6.77
CA PRO A 13 10.72 -14.10 -5.55
C PRO A 13 9.63 -13.30 -4.83
N MET A 14 9.80 -11.97 -4.75
CA MET A 14 8.81 -11.07 -4.16
C MET A 14 7.50 -11.07 -4.93
N GLU A 15 7.54 -11.05 -6.27
CA GLU A 15 6.32 -11.17 -7.10
C GLU A 15 5.64 -12.53 -6.92
N ARG A 16 6.39 -13.62 -6.76
CA ARG A 16 5.81 -14.96 -6.53
C ARG A 16 5.12 -15.06 -5.17
N GLN A 17 5.70 -14.45 -4.14
CA GLN A 17 5.06 -14.35 -2.83
C GLN A 17 3.77 -13.54 -2.90
N LEU A 18 3.79 -12.38 -3.56
CA LEU A 18 2.58 -11.57 -3.79
C LEU A 18 1.52 -12.35 -4.58
N ALA A 19 1.90 -13.03 -5.66
CA ALA A 19 0.98 -13.82 -6.47
C ALA A 19 0.35 -14.98 -5.68
N SER A 20 1.11 -15.62 -4.78
CA SER A 20 0.58 -16.65 -3.89
C SER A 20 -0.49 -16.10 -2.94
N ILE A 21 -0.22 -14.95 -2.30
CA ILE A 21 -1.19 -14.31 -1.40
C ILE A 21 -2.49 -14.00 -2.16
N TRP A 22 -2.39 -13.39 -3.34
CA TRP A 22 -3.56 -13.03 -4.14
C TRP A 22 -4.31 -14.25 -4.68
N ARG A 23 -3.61 -15.33 -5.03
CA ARG A 23 -4.25 -16.61 -5.39
C ARG A 23 -5.08 -17.13 -4.23
N ASP A 24 -4.52 -17.12 -3.02
CA ASP A 24 -5.20 -17.64 -1.84
C ASP A 24 -6.41 -16.76 -1.44
N VAL A 25 -6.33 -15.44 -1.64
CA VAL A 25 -7.43 -14.48 -1.40
C VAL A 25 -8.54 -14.56 -2.44
N LEU A 26 -8.20 -14.64 -3.73
CA LEU A 26 -9.17 -14.56 -4.82
C LEU A 26 -9.67 -15.93 -5.28
N GLY A 27 -8.95 -17.00 -4.97
CA GLY A 27 -9.28 -18.36 -5.42
C GLY A 27 -9.14 -18.56 -6.94
N VAL A 28 -8.36 -17.73 -7.63
CA VAL A 28 -8.18 -17.78 -9.09
C VAL A 28 -6.72 -17.97 -9.49
N GLU A 29 -6.51 -18.66 -10.61
CA GLU A 29 -5.20 -18.89 -11.22
C GLU A 29 -5.32 -18.86 -12.76
N PRO A 30 -4.38 -18.26 -13.50
CA PRO A 30 -3.10 -17.70 -13.04
C PRO A 30 -3.16 -16.24 -12.54
N ILE A 31 -2.36 -15.92 -11.52
CA ILE A 31 -2.15 -14.55 -11.00
C ILE A 31 -0.85 -13.98 -11.58
N GLY A 32 -0.96 -12.83 -12.25
CA GLY A 32 0.18 -12.08 -12.77
C GLY A 32 0.47 -10.80 -12.00
N VAL A 33 1.66 -10.24 -12.17
CA VAL A 33 2.06 -8.95 -11.55
C VAL A 33 2.72 -8.05 -12.60
N LYS A 34 2.05 -6.95 -12.94
CA LYS A 34 2.51 -5.96 -13.93
C LYS A 34 2.68 -4.57 -13.35
N ASP A 35 1.70 -4.10 -12.59
CA ASP A 35 1.66 -2.78 -11.97
C ASP A 35 1.19 -2.93 -10.51
N ILE A 36 1.76 -2.16 -9.59
CA ILE A 36 1.46 -2.15 -8.17
C ILE A 36 1.17 -0.72 -7.77
N VAL A 37 0.00 -0.47 -7.18
CA VAL A 37 -0.36 0.83 -6.61
C VAL A 37 -0.19 0.77 -5.09
N MET A 38 0.71 1.59 -4.56
CA MET A 38 0.98 1.73 -3.13
C MET A 38 0.36 3.03 -2.64
N VAL A 39 -0.42 3.00 -1.56
CA VAL A 39 -1.01 4.21 -0.97
C VAL A 39 -0.31 4.52 0.34
N ASP A 40 0.44 5.61 0.37
CA ASP A 40 1.25 6.12 1.48
C ASP A 40 1.98 5.03 2.28
N SER A 41 2.50 4.06 1.55
CA SER A 41 3.07 2.83 2.11
C SER A 41 4.58 2.84 1.92
N LYS A 42 5.33 3.18 2.97
CA LYS A 42 6.80 3.17 2.94
C LYS A 42 7.36 1.76 2.91
N ARG A 43 8.46 1.59 2.17
CA ARG A 43 9.25 0.36 2.21
C ARG A 43 9.90 0.20 3.58
N ILE A 44 9.64 -0.94 4.22
CA ILE A 44 10.24 -1.31 5.50
C ILE A 44 11.44 -2.21 5.21
N THR A 45 12.66 -1.68 5.38
CA THR A 45 13.91 -2.42 5.08
C THR A 45 14.59 -2.99 6.31
N ARG A 46 14.01 -2.78 7.50
CA ARG A 46 14.52 -3.27 8.77
C ARG A 46 13.37 -3.52 9.74
N MET A 47 13.53 -4.54 10.58
CA MET A 47 12.61 -4.79 11.69
C MET A 47 12.58 -3.59 12.64
N ARG A 48 11.39 -3.29 13.17
CA ARG A 48 11.23 -2.33 14.25
C ARG A 48 11.32 -3.10 15.57
N LYS A 49 12.26 -2.69 16.43
CA LYS A 49 12.30 -3.18 17.80
C LYS A 49 11.39 -2.29 18.64
N GLN A 50 10.19 -2.80 18.93
CA GLN A 50 9.33 -2.26 19.96
C GLN A 50 9.14 -3.32 21.03
N THR A 51 9.14 -2.92 22.29
CA THR A 51 8.81 -3.79 23.40
C THR A 51 7.30 -4.05 23.43
N GLY A 52 6.90 -5.16 24.08
CA GLY A 52 5.48 -5.46 24.27
C GLY A 52 4.73 -4.33 24.98
N GLN A 53 5.37 -3.67 25.95
CA GLN A 53 4.76 -2.55 26.68
C GLN A 53 4.54 -1.34 25.77
N GLU A 54 5.55 -0.93 25.00
CA GLU A 54 5.41 0.20 24.06
C GLU A 54 4.30 -0.04 23.03
N MET A 55 4.12 -1.28 22.57
CA MET A 55 3.01 -1.63 21.68
C MET A 55 1.66 -1.52 22.38
N TRP A 56 1.54 -2.00 23.63
CA TRP A 56 0.30 -1.86 24.40
C TRP A 56 -0.05 -0.41 24.68
N ASP A 57 0.91 0.41 25.08
CA ASP A 57 0.72 1.83 25.35
C ASP A 57 0.24 2.57 24.08
N HIS A 58 0.80 2.22 22.92
CA HIS A 58 0.37 2.79 21.65
C HIS A 58 -1.05 2.34 21.28
N ILE A 59 -1.43 1.08 21.51
CA ILE A 59 -2.79 0.60 21.26
C ILE A 59 -3.80 1.34 22.14
N ASP A 60 -3.48 1.52 23.42
CA ASP A 60 -4.34 2.28 24.34
C ASP A 60 -4.49 3.72 23.87
N HIS A 61 -3.40 4.37 23.46
CA HIS A 61 -3.47 5.71 22.90
C HIS A 61 -4.36 5.79 21.65
N ILE A 62 -4.24 4.83 20.71
CA ILE A 62 -5.08 4.80 19.51
C ILE A 62 -6.56 4.70 19.90
N LEU A 63 -6.91 3.79 20.81
CA LEU A 63 -8.29 3.59 21.25
C LEU A 63 -8.87 4.83 21.92
N ASP A 64 -8.06 5.61 22.64
CA ASP A 64 -8.50 6.83 23.31
C ASP A 64 -8.75 8.01 22.35
N ILE A 65 -8.09 8.00 21.19
CA ILE A 65 -8.23 9.07 20.17
C ILE A 65 -9.13 8.68 18.99
N LEU A 66 -9.72 7.48 19.00
CA LEU A 66 -10.62 7.06 17.92
C LEU A 66 -11.80 8.04 17.81
N PRO A 67 -12.17 8.48 16.60
CA PRO A 67 -13.36 9.29 16.41
C PRO A 67 -14.63 8.46 16.59
N GLU A 68 -15.72 9.11 16.98
CA GLU A 68 -17.06 8.49 16.93
C GLU A 68 -17.49 8.18 15.49
N PRO A 69 -18.29 7.11 15.25
CA PRO A 69 -18.86 6.17 16.24
C PRO A 69 -17.95 4.98 16.58
N PHE A 70 -16.72 4.95 16.04
CA PHE A 70 -15.82 3.81 16.19
C PHE A 70 -15.40 3.62 17.64
N ASN A 71 -15.16 4.73 18.35
CA ASN A 71 -14.82 4.75 19.76
C ASN A 71 -15.83 3.97 20.63
N GLU A 72 -17.14 4.24 20.51
CA GLU A 72 -18.19 3.51 21.26
C GLU A 72 -18.13 1.99 21.05
N VAL A 73 -17.91 1.55 19.80
CA VAL A 73 -17.88 0.12 19.46
C VAL A 73 -16.60 -0.55 19.95
N PHE A 74 -15.45 0.10 19.81
CA PHE A 74 -14.16 -0.49 20.15
C PHE A 74 -13.79 -0.37 21.63
N ASN A 75 -14.34 0.60 22.36
CA ASN A 75 -14.15 0.74 23.80
C ASN A 75 -15.24 0.05 24.65
N ALA A 76 -16.26 -0.55 24.05
CA ALA A 76 -17.24 -1.33 24.81
C ALA A 76 -16.56 -2.51 25.55
N PRO A 77 -16.93 -2.80 26.82
CA PRO A 77 -16.23 -3.80 27.65
C PRO A 77 -16.10 -5.19 27.02
N VAL A 78 -17.08 -5.58 26.20
CA VAL A 78 -17.13 -6.91 25.56
C VAL A 78 -16.23 -7.02 24.32
N THR A 79 -15.89 -5.89 23.68
CA THR A 79 -15.11 -5.84 22.43
C THR A 79 -13.69 -5.33 22.65
N LYS A 80 -13.46 -4.47 23.65
CA LYS A 80 -12.18 -3.78 23.89
C LYS A 80 -11.00 -4.73 23.97
N ASP A 81 -11.05 -5.77 24.81
CA ASP A 81 -9.94 -6.73 24.95
C ASP A 81 -9.65 -7.49 23.64
N LYS A 82 -10.70 -7.83 22.89
CA LYS A 82 -10.57 -8.53 21.62
C LYS A 82 -9.97 -7.61 20.55
N ALA A 83 -10.39 -6.34 20.51
CA ALA A 83 -9.84 -5.32 19.64
C ALA A 83 -8.35 -5.08 19.95
N LYS A 84 -8.02 -4.84 21.22
CA LYS A 84 -6.65 -4.68 21.72
C LYS A 84 -5.74 -5.83 21.28
N LYS A 85 -6.15 -7.08 21.52
CA LYS A 85 -5.37 -8.27 21.12
C LYS A 85 -5.16 -8.38 19.61
N LYS A 86 -6.18 -8.03 18.81
CA LYS A 86 -6.04 -8.02 17.35
C LYS A 86 -5.11 -6.93 16.86
N MET A 87 -5.21 -5.72 17.43
CA MET A 87 -4.31 -4.60 17.10
C MET A 87 -2.87 -4.96 17.45
N TYR A 88 -2.64 -5.58 18.62
CA TYR A 88 -1.32 -6.06 19.02
C TYR A 88 -0.76 -7.08 18.03
N ALA A 89 -1.52 -8.13 17.70
CA ALA A 89 -1.05 -9.16 16.77
C ALA A 89 -0.70 -8.58 15.38
N TYR A 90 -1.47 -7.59 14.92
CA TYR A 90 -1.20 -6.92 13.65
C TYR A 90 0.06 -6.02 13.72
N MET A 91 0.25 -5.28 14.81
CA MET A 91 1.43 -4.45 15.03
C MET A 91 2.71 -5.28 15.19
N ASP A 92 2.64 -6.39 15.92
CA ASP A 92 3.74 -7.33 16.12
C ASP A 92 4.19 -7.92 14.77
N TYR A 93 3.23 -8.40 13.98
CA TYR A 93 3.49 -8.83 12.60
C TYR A 93 4.13 -7.72 11.74
N GLY A 94 3.60 -6.50 11.82
CA GLY A 94 4.14 -5.34 11.08
C GLY A 94 5.56 -4.96 11.51
N ASN A 95 5.93 -5.18 12.77
CA ASN A 95 7.27 -4.89 13.29
C ASN A 95 8.33 -5.87 12.80
N GLU A 96 7.93 -7.12 12.51
CA GLU A 96 8.77 -8.15 11.90
C GLU A 96 8.82 -8.03 10.36
N LEU A 97 7.95 -7.24 9.75
CA LEU A 97 7.86 -7.12 8.29
C LEU A 97 9.11 -6.45 7.72
N VAL A 98 9.83 -7.17 6.85
CA VAL A 98 10.96 -6.64 6.08
C VAL A 98 10.74 -6.88 4.59
N ASN A 99 10.62 -5.81 3.81
CA ASN A 99 10.53 -5.85 2.36
C ASN A 99 11.93 -6.02 1.75
N THR A 100 12.19 -7.18 1.16
CA THR A 100 13.49 -7.52 0.55
C THR A 100 13.39 -7.73 -0.95
N GLY A 101 14.52 -7.68 -1.65
CA GLY A 101 14.58 -7.94 -3.09
C GLY A 101 13.97 -6.83 -3.96
N THR A 102 13.65 -7.20 -5.20
CA THR A 102 13.15 -6.30 -6.25
C THR A 102 11.91 -6.89 -6.91
N VAL A 103 11.15 -6.03 -7.59
CA VAL A 103 10.06 -6.42 -8.51
C VAL A 103 10.39 -5.94 -9.92
N ARG A 104 9.83 -6.60 -10.92
CA ARG A 104 9.82 -6.16 -12.31
C ARG A 104 8.53 -5.43 -12.68
N ALA A 105 7.52 -5.49 -11.82
CA ALA A 105 6.33 -4.66 -11.91
C ALA A 105 6.66 -3.17 -11.80
N ASN A 106 5.83 -2.33 -12.42
CA ASN A 106 5.87 -0.90 -12.16
C ASN A 106 5.24 -0.63 -10.79
N ILE A 107 5.81 0.28 -10.02
CA ILE A 107 5.30 0.70 -8.72
C ILE A 107 4.84 2.16 -8.86
N HIS A 108 3.59 2.42 -8.52
CA HIS A 108 2.98 3.73 -8.45
C HIS A 108 2.70 4.05 -6.97
N GLY A 109 3.45 4.99 -6.39
CA GLY A 109 3.32 5.39 -5.00
C GLY A 109 2.50 6.67 -4.84
N LEU A 110 1.35 6.60 -4.18
CA LEU A 110 0.59 7.78 -3.74
C LEU A 110 1.21 8.25 -2.43
N VAL A 111 1.63 9.50 -2.35
CA VAL A 111 2.35 10.08 -1.20
C VAL A 111 1.43 11.07 -0.50
N ALA A 112 1.10 10.79 0.76
CA ALA A 112 0.29 11.69 1.60
C ALA A 112 1.01 13.02 1.83
N ASP A 113 0.22 14.07 2.11
CA ASP A 113 0.62 15.48 2.17
C ASP A 113 1.89 15.71 3.03
N GLY A 114 3.04 15.62 2.36
CA GLY A 114 4.38 15.94 2.82
C GLY A 114 4.91 15.17 4.04
N LEU A 115 5.80 14.20 3.80
CA LEU A 115 6.97 14.05 4.67
C LEU A 115 7.91 15.24 4.43
N ILE A 116 7.53 16.39 5.00
CA ILE A 116 8.31 17.62 5.10
C ILE A 116 8.52 18.37 3.78
N ALA A 117 7.84 19.52 3.70
CA ALA A 117 8.32 20.81 3.21
C ALA A 117 9.46 20.82 2.15
N GLY A 118 9.11 21.28 0.95
CA GLY A 118 9.97 22.21 0.21
C GLY A 118 11.35 21.72 -0.18
N ARG A 119 11.51 20.44 -0.52
CA ARG A 119 12.71 19.98 -1.24
C ARG A 119 12.32 19.42 -2.60
N MET A 120 12.90 20.01 -3.63
CA MET A 120 13.15 19.34 -4.91
C MET A 120 14.18 18.19 -4.72
N ALA A 121 13.93 17.25 -3.81
CA ALA A 121 14.86 16.19 -3.46
C ALA A 121 14.33 14.85 -3.98
N ASP A 122 15.12 14.22 -4.87
CA ASP A 122 15.05 12.83 -5.33
C ASP A 122 13.73 12.08 -5.05
N SER A 123 12.97 11.79 -6.12
CA SER A 123 11.71 11.02 -6.08
C SER A 123 11.92 9.62 -5.49
N ASP A 124 11.85 9.51 -4.15
CA ASP A 124 11.89 8.26 -3.38
C ASP A 124 11.32 8.44 -1.95
N ALA A 125 10.25 9.23 -1.79
CA ALA A 125 9.62 9.51 -0.49
C ALA A 125 9.16 8.24 0.24
N LEU A 126 8.71 7.22 -0.50
CA LEU A 126 8.29 5.93 0.08
C LEU A 126 9.41 4.86 0.05
N LEU A 127 10.63 5.19 -0.36
CA LEU A 127 11.82 4.32 -0.34
C LEU A 127 11.74 3.07 -1.24
N TRP A 128 10.89 3.09 -2.27
CA TRP A 128 10.69 1.97 -3.20
C TRP A 128 11.55 2.04 -4.46
N LYS A 129 12.26 3.15 -4.73
CA LYS A 129 13.12 3.31 -5.92
C LYS A 129 14.13 2.17 -6.03
N GLN A 130 14.73 1.73 -4.93
CA GLN A 130 15.66 0.60 -4.94
C GLN A 130 15.01 -0.75 -5.30
N ALA A 131 13.73 -0.94 -5.01
CA ALA A 131 13.00 -2.16 -5.35
C ALA A 131 12.58 -2.21 -6.83
N ALA A 132 12.45 -1.04 -7.47
CA ALA A 132 12.09 -0.87 -8.88
C ALA A 132 12.82 0.34 -9.54
N PRO A 133 14.17 0.29 -9.74
CA PRO A 133 15.01 1.46 -10.05
C PRO A 133 14.69 2.25 -11.34
N SER A 134 13.89 1.69 -12.23
CA SER A 134 13.48 2.34 -13.49
C SER A 134 11.97 2.22 -13.75
N ARG A 135 11.20 1.86 -12.72
CA ARG A 135 9.77 1.57 -12.83
C ARG A 135 8.98 2.07 -11.63
N TYR A 136 9.53 3.07 -10.92
CA TYR A 136 8.91 3.68 -9.77
C TYR A 136 8.46 5.09 -10.10
N THR A 137 7.23 5.44 -9.74
CA THR A 137 6.66 6.77 -9.95
C THR A 137 5.85 7.16 -8.73
N GLU A 138 6.08 8.37 -8.21
CA GLU A 138 5.33 8.93 -7.08
C GLU A 138 4.31 9.96 -7.55
N TYR A 139 3.17 10.00 -6.87
CA TYR A 139 2.05 10.89 -7.11
C TYR A 139 1.64 11.50 -5.78
N GLU A 140 1.58 12.82 -5.69
CA GLU A 140 1.09 13.49 -4.48
C GLU A 140 -0.43 13.35 -4.37
N VAL A 141 -0.90 13.17 -3.15
CA VAL A 141 -2.33 13.12 -2.80
C VAL A 141 -2.63 14.06 -1.65
N ILE A 142 -3.90 14.49 -1.53
CA ILE A 142 -4.31 15.41 -0.47
C ILE A 142 -4.56 14.66 0.84
N GLY A 143 -4.27 15.33 1.96
CA GLY A 143 -4.48 14.80 3.31
C GLY A 143 -3.27 14.06 3.87
N ASP A 144 -3.17 14.01 5.19
CA ASP A 144 -2.15 13.23 5.90
C ASP A 144 -2.38 11.72 5.79
N HIS A 145 -1.45 10.92 6.34
CA HIS A 145 -1.50 9.45 6.34
C HIS A 145 -2.87 8.85 6.76
N GLN A 146 -3.54 9.46 7.74
CA GLN A 146 -4.84 9.02 8.24
C GLN A 146 -6.00 9.49 7.33
N GLN A 147 -5.80 10.61 6.63
CA GLN A 147 -6.83 11.26 5.83
C GLN A 147 -6.90 10.78 4.39
N VAL A 148 -5.82 10.25 3.79
CA VAL A 148 -5.77 9.93 2.34
C VAL A 148 -6.97 9.12 1.83
N LEU A 149 -7.50 8.20 2.65
CA LEU A 149 -8.66 7.35 2.32
C LEU A 149 -9.93 7.70 3.10
N ALA A 150 -9.93 8.78 3.88
CA ALA A 150 -11.08 9.24 4.63
C ALA A 150 -12.10 9.96 3.73
N PRO A 151 -13.39 10.01 4.12
CA PRO A 151 -14.40 10.79 3.41
C PRO A 151 -13.99 12.26 3.26
N GLY A 152 -14.17 12.83 2.06
CA GLY A 152 -13.76 14.20 1.73
C GLY A 152 -12.36 14.31 1.11
N PHE A 153 -11.51 13.30 1.29
CA PHE A 153 -10.19 13.21 0.64
C PHE A 153 -10.17 12.11 -0.42
N VAL A 154 -10.81 10.97 -0.12
CA VAL A 154 -10.80 9.78 -0.99
C VAL A 154 -11.39 10.07 -2.38
N GLU A 155 -12.36 10.97 -2.50
CA GLU A 155 -13.00 11.33 -3.77
C GLU A 155 -12.02 12.01 -4.74
N GLU A 156 -11.13 12.86 -4.22
CA GLU A 156 -10.08 13.51 -5.01
C GLU A 156 -8.91 12.57 -5.24
N ASN A 157 -8.47 11.84 -4.21
CA ASN A 157 -7.34 10.92 -4.30
C ASN A 157 -7.63 9.72 -5.22
N ALA A 158 -8.89 9.29 -5.32
CA ALA A 158 -9.31 8.26 -6.28
C ALA A 158 -9.10 8.69 -7.74
N LYS A 159 -9.12 9.99 -8.06
CA LYS A 159 -8.83 10.49 -9.42
C LYS A 159 -7.38 10.22 -9.82
N VAL A 160 -6.45 10.23 -8.85
CA VAL A 160 -5.04 9.87 -9.11
C VAL A 160 -4.92 8.39 -9.43
N ILE A 161 -5.64 7.53 -8.69
CA ILE A 161 -5.70 6.08 -8.99
C ILE A 161 -6.31 5.86 -10.37
N GLN A 162 -7.41 6.55 -10.68
CA GLN A 162 -8.05 6.49 -11.99
C GLN A 162 -7.06 6.88 -13.11
N TYR A 163 -6.34 7.98 -12.95
CA TYR A 163 -5.31 8.42 -13.88
C TYR A 163 -4.20 7.36 -14.08
N ILE A 164 -3.73 6.73 -13.01
CA ILE A 164 -2.74 5.64 -13.09
C ILE A 164 -3.30 4.48 -13.91
N VAL A 165 -4.54 4.06 -13.64
CA VAL A 165 -5.20 2.97 -14.38
C VAL A 165 -5.37 3.32 -15.86
N GLU A 166 -5.80 4.53 -16.17
CA GLU A 166 -5.93 5.03 -17.55
C GLU A 166 -4.58 4.98 -18.27
N LYS A 167 -3.49 5.43 -17.63
CA LYS A 167 -2.13 5.35 -18.18
C LYS A 167 -1.68 3.91 -18.44
N ILE A 168 -1.96 2.99 -17.53
CA ILE A 168 -1.64 1.57 -17.70
C ILE A 168 -2.38 0.99 -18.91
N VAL A 169 -3.62 1.40 -19.14
CA VAL A 169 -4.44 0.99 -20.30
C VAL A 169 -3.93 1.62 -21.60
N GLU A 170 -3.63 2.93 -21.62
CA GLU A 170 -3.09 3.64 -22.80
C GLU A 170 -1.77 3.03 -23.29
N GLN A 171 -0.86 2.72 -22.35
CA GLN A 171 0.43 2.08 -22.66
C GLN A 171 0.26 0.70 -23.32
N LYS A 172 -0.88 0.03 -23.09
CA LYS A 172 -1.22 -1.24 -23.76
C LYS A 172 -1.61 -0.98 -25.22
N VAL A 173 -2.54 -0.04 -25.44
CA VAL A 173 -3.04 0.29 -26.79
C VAL A 173 -1.92 0.80 -27.71
N GLY A 174 -1.03 1.65 -27.18
CA GLY A 174 0.11 2.16 -27.96
C GLY A 174 1.14 1.07 -28.33
N LYS A 175 1.29 0.01 -27.52
CA LYS A 175 2.15 -1.13 -27.87
C LYS A 175 1.52 -2.04 -28.92
N ASP A 176 0.21 -2.24 -28.87
CA ASP A 176 -0.51 -3.07 -29.83
C ASP A 176 -0.56 -2.44 -31.24
N GLN A 177 -0.46 -1.10 -31.34
CA GLN A 177 -0.43 -0.38 -32.63
C GLN A 177 0.94 -0.33 -33.31
N VAL A 178 2.05 -0.55 -32.58
CA VAL A 178 3.42 -0.50 -33.12
C VAL A 178 3.89 -1.86 -33.65
N LEU A 179 3.12 -2.92 -33.41
CA LEU A 179 3.41 -4.29 -33.84
C LEU A 179 2.65 -4.73 -35.12
N VAL A 180 2.16 -3.78 -35.92
CA VAL A 180 1.49 -4.04 -37.22
C VAL A 180 2.36 -3.57 -38.38
#